data_AF-F0I9X7-F1
#
_entry.id   AF-F0I9X7-F1
#
_cell.length_a   1.000
_cell.length_b   1.000
_cell.length_c   1.000
_cell.angle_alpha   90.00
_cell.angle_beta   90.00
_cell.angle_gamma   90.00
#
_symmetry.space_group_name_H-M   'P 1'
#
loop_
_entity.id
_entity.type
_entity.pdbx_description
1 polymer ?
#
loop_
_entity_poly.entity_id
_entity_poly.type
_entity_poly.pdbx_seq_one_letter_code
_entity_poly.pdbx_strand_id
1 'polypeptide(L)'
;MIYLTVRKRRKMKKKALPFLLAGAALLAMTACSNGSATNQSETTTSSTGSVTSFVEQASSQSTAAASSAASSASSESASTEKTKEKKEAMDISALANGNYASVKGTWQDASGNQLVFDEKGLVSSVYELYGASLTDYGTAAGGVYGGESGGFLIEFLPKGVKVADKENFTDNSDVGQDRIWTGVGLNSFDEQGSFYYRVD
;
A
#
# COMPACT_ATOMS: atom_id res chain seq x y z
N MET A 1 -46.14 21.59 -23.68
CA MET A 1 -46.80 20.71 -22.68
C MET A 1 -45.76 19.77 -22.11
N ILE A 2 -45.30 20.03 -20.88
CA ILE A 2 -44.23 19.27 -20.22
C ILE A 2 -44.91 18.33 -19.22
N TYR A 3 -44.82 17.01 -19.44
CA TYR A 3 -45.33 16.00 -18.51
C TYR A 3 -44.28 15.70 -17.44
N LEU A 4 -44.51 16.19 -16.22
CA LEU A 4 -43.77 15.78 -15.02
C LEU A 4 -44.40 14.50 -14.46
N THR A 5 -43.77 13.35 -14.72
CA THR A 5 -44.18 12.07 -14.14
C THR A 5 -43.60 11.93 -12.73
N VAL A 6 -44.45 12.14 -11.72
CA VAL A 6 -44.12 11.93 -10.30
C VAL A 6 -43.94 10.44 -10.02
N ARG A 7 -42.71 9.99 -9.79
CA ARG A 7 -42.40 8.62 -9.37
C ARG A 7 -42.75 8.42 -7.89
N LYS A 8 -43.84 7.71 -7.63
CA LYS A 8 -44.34 7.30 -6.30
C LYS A 8 -43.34 6.35 -5.63
N ARG A 9 -42.65 6.78 -4.56
CA ARG A 9 -41.77 5.92 -3.75
C ARG A 9 -42.60 4.85 -3.02
N ARG A 10 -42.42 3.57 -3.36
CA ARG A 10 -42.99 2.44 -2.60
C ARG A 10 -42.18 2.28 -1.30
N LYS A 11 -42.83 2.46 -0.14
CA LYS A 11 -42.25 2.10 1.16
C LYS A 11 -42.25 0.56 1.29
N MET A 12 -41.06 -0.04 1.33
CA MET A 12 -40.88 -1.46 1.67
C MET A 12 -41.07 -1.62 3.18
N LYS A 13 -42.06 -2.42 3.59
CA LYS A 13 -42.30 -2.80 4.99
C LYS A 13 -41.24 -3.83 5.38
N LYS A 14 -40.35 -3.48 6.32
CA LYS A 14 -39.38 -4.41 6.92
C LYS A 14 -40.17 -5.47 7.72
N LYS A 15 -40.11 -6.73 7.29
CA LYS A 15 -40.61 -7.87 8.09
C LYS A 15 -39.47 -8.32 9.00
N ALA A 16 -39.64 -8.15 10.30
CA ALA A 16 -38.75 -8.71 11.30
C ALA A 16 -38.96 -10.23 11.33
N LEU A 17 -37.87 -10.99 11.22
CA LEU A 17 -37.85 -12.44 11.42
C LEU A 17 -37.35 -12.71 12.86
N PRO A 18 -38.05 -13.54 13.65
CA PRO A 18 -37.69 -13.74 15.05
C PRO A 18 -36.39 -14.54 15.19
N PHE A 19 -35.51 -14.02 16.05
CA PHE A 19 -34.33 -14.68 16.61
C PHE A 19 -34.71 -16.04 17.21
N LEU A 20 -34.05 -17.11 16.74
CA LEU A 20 -34.04 -18.40 17.42
C LEU A 20 -32.82 -18.45 18.34
N LEU A 21 -33.06 -18.34 19.65
CA LEU A 21 -32.10 -18.68 20.70
C LEU A 21 -31.97 -20.21 20.83
N ALA A 22 -30.78 -20.74 20.59
CA ALA A 22 -30.26 -22.00 21.11
C ALA A 22 -28.75 -22.00 20.87
N GLY A 23 -27.83 -22.32 21.76
CA GLY A 23 -27.87 -22.68 23.17
C GLY A 23 -26.41 -22.58 23.66
N ALA A 24 -26.23 -22.29 24.94
CA ALA A 24 -24.92 -22.15 25.55
C ALA A 24 -24.17 -23.50 25.58
N ALA A 25 -22.88 -23.47 25.20
CA ALA A 25 -21.91 -24.48 25.61
C ALA A 25 -20.63 -23.77 26.05
N LEU A 26 -20.49 -23.61 27.37
CA LEU A 26 -19.26 -23.23 28.05
C LEU A 26 -18.31 -24.43 28.04
N LEU A 27 -17.13 -24.27 27.43
CA LEU A 27 -15.97 -25.11 27.71
C LEU A 27 -14.93 -24.26 28.43
N ALA A 28 -14.86 -24.46 29.74
CA ALA A 28 -13.79 -23.94 30.58
C ALA A 28 -12.55 -24.82 30.39
N MET A 29 -11.43 -24.24 29.97
CA MET A 29 -10.12 -24.88 30.09
C MET A 29 -9.44 -24.38 31.36
N THR A 30 -9.42 -25.26 32.34
CA THR A 30 -8.77 -25.13 33.64
C THR A 30 -7.26 -24.98 33.46
N ALA A 31 -6.73 -23.93 34.07
CA ALA A 31 -5.30 -23.69 34.23
C ALA A 31 -4.69 -24.72 35.20
N CYS A 32 -3.58 -25.34 34.79
CA CYS A 32 -2.66 -25.99 35.72
C CYS A 32 -1.49 -25.04 35.96
N SER A 33 -1.45 -24.42 37.13
CA SER A 33 -0.25 -23.78 37.67
C SER A 33 0.12 -24.44 39.01
N ASN A 34 1.41 -24.35 39.33
CA ASN A 34 2.10 -24.62 40.60
C ASN A 34 2.84 -25.96 40.71
N GLY A 35 4.13 -25.83 41.05
CA GLY A 35 4.95 -26.92 41.58
C GLY A 35 6.44 -26.71 41.36
N SER A 36 7.03 -25.79 42.13
CA SER A 36 8.44 -25.42 42.10
C SER A 36 9.37 -26.47 42.73
N ALA A 37 10.64 -26.39 42.29
CA ALA A 37 11.89 -26.52 43.06
C ALA A 37 12.65 -27.86 43.10
N THR A 38 13.99 -27.67 42.96
CA THR A 38 15.14 -28.48 43.43
C THR A 38 15.89 -29.15 42.28
N ASN A 39 17.19 -28.96 42.03
CA ASN A 39 18.23 -28.03 42.49
C ASN A 39 19.46 -28.30 41.60
N GLN A 40 20.26 -27.25 41.33
CA GLN A 40 21.73 -27.21 41.22
C GLN A 40 22.43 -28.19 40.23
N SER A 41 23.45 -27.79 39.47
CA SER A 41 24.56 -26.93 39.85
C SER A 41 25.28 -26.38 38.62
N GLU A 42 25.85 -25.19 38.81
CA GLU A 42 27.16 -24.75 38.31
C GLU A 42 27.31 -24.34 36.82
N THR A 43 28.01 -23.28 36.43
CA THR A 43 28.77 -22.25 37.19
C THR A 43 29.27 -21.16 36.21
N THR A 44 29.11 -19.91 36.65
CA THR A 44 29.91 -18.67 36.44
C THR A 44 30.45 -18.29 35.04
N THR A 45 30.12 -17.12 34.49
CA THR A 45 30.58 -15.73 34.81
C THR A 45 31.74 -15.27 33.90
N SER A 46 31.40 -14.28 33.06
CA SER A 46 32.11 -13.06 32.65
C SER A 46 33.60 -13.07 32.29
N SER A 47 33.94 -12.34 31.22
CA SER A 47 35.02 -11.31 31.13
C SER A 47 35.05 -10.77 29.68
N THR A 48 34.73 -9.50 29.37
CA THR A 48 35.61 -8.31 29.32
C THR A 48 37.06 -8.57 28.87
N GLY A 49 37.51 -7.88 27.81
CA GLY A 49 38.94 -7.76 27.50
C GLY A 49 39.26 -7.38 26.06
N SER A 50 39.51 -6.09 25.84
CA SER A 50 40.01 -5.40 24.64
C SER A 50 41.39 -5.89 24.15
N VAL A 51 41.72 -5.68 22.87
CA VAL A 51 42.95 -5.06 22.28
C VAL A 51 42.83 -5.08 20.73
N THR A 52 42.83 -3.98 19.97
CA THR A 52 43.97 -3.20 19.39
C THR A 52 45.09 -4.11 18.83
N SER A 53 45.58 -4.02 17.59
CA SER A 53 45.74 -2.87 16.68
C SER A 53 46.55 -3.21 15.39
N PHE A 54 46.49 -2.30 14.41
CA PHE A 54 47.46 -1.99 13.32
C PHE A 54 47.62 -3.02 12.18
N VAL A 55 47.70 -2.65 10.89
CA VAL A 55 48.39 -1.51 10.26
C VAL A 55 47.68 -0.97 9.02
N GLU A 56 48.07 0.26 8.73
CA GLU A 56 47.59 1.27 7.78
C GLU A 56 48.31 1.22 6.42
N GLN A 57 47.87 2.11 5.52
CA GLN A 57 48.65 2.87 4.52
C GLN A 57 48.19 2.60 3.07
N ALA A 58 47.31 3.44 2.50
CA ALA A 58 47.53 4.78 1.88
C ALA A 58 48.09 4.64 0.45
N SER A 59 47.92 5.53 -0.52
CA SER A 59 47.16 6.77 -0.76
C SER A 59 47.61 7.21 -2.18
N SER A 60 46.78 7.94 -2.92
CA SER A 60 47.11 9.24 -3.58
C SER A 60 46.07 9.53 -4.67
N GLN A 61 45.25 10.60 -4.60
CA GLN A 61 45.51 12.02 -4.93
C GLN A 61 45.95 12.21 -6.40
N SER A 62 45.49 13.18 -7.23
CA SER A 62 44.90 14.53 -7.10
C SER A 62 44.31 14.92 -8.48
N THR A 63 43.13 15.53 -8.59
CA THR A 63 42.82 16.97 -8.88
C THR A 63 43.67 17.76 -9.90
N ALA A 64 42.97 18.37 -10.89
CA ALA A 64 43.14 19.74 -11.44
C ALA A 64 42.03 19.96 -12.51
N ALA A 65 41.08 20.91 -12.36
CA ALA A 65 41.13 22.33 -12.79
C ALA A 65 41.24 22.49 -14.34
N ALA A 66 40.52 23.36 -15.08
CA ALA A 66 39.77 24.57 -14.75
C ALA A 66 38.82 24.97 -15.92
N SER A 67 37.76 25.70 -15.55
CA SER A 67 37.07 26.80 -16.25
C SER A 67 37.27 27.09 -17.75
N SER A 68 36.15 27.26 -18.45
CA SER A 68 35.97 28.39 -19.37
C SER A 68 34.54 28.92 -19.30
N ALA A 69 34.43 30.23 -19.06
CA ALA A 69 33.23 31.03 -19.12
C ALA A 69 33.24 31.81 -20.45
N ALA A 70 32.09 31.94 -21.11
CA ALA A 70 31.61 33.17 -21.76
C ALA A 70 30.32 32.92 -22.58
N SER A 71 29.23 33.48 -22.06
CA SER A 71 28.16 34.24 -22.74
C SER A 71 27.66 33.83 -24.13
N SER A 72 26.35 33.61 -24.22
CA SER A 72 25.51 34.24 -25.25
C SER A 72 24.07 34.38 -24.75
N ALA A 73 23.59 35.62 -24.85
CA ALA A 73 22.28 36.10 -24.44
C ALA A 73 21.18 35.79 -25.49
N SER A 74 19.94 36.11 -25.10
CA SER A 74 18.68 36.01 -25.88
C SER A 74 18.08 34.61 -25.84
N SER A 75 16.83 34.39 -25.43
CA SER A 75 15.64 35.22 -25.61
C SER A 75 14.58 34.88 -24.55
N GLU A 76 13.96 35.92 -24.04
CA GLU A 76 12.75 35.93 -23.23
C GLU A 76 11.62 35.23 -23.98
N SER A 77 11.20 34.07 -23.46
CA SER A 77 9.93 33.46 -23.82
C SER A 77 9.30 33.01 -22.51
N ALA A 78 8.43 33.88 -21.99
CA ALA A 78 7.59 33.63 -20.84
C ALA A 78 6.69 32.41 -21.13
N SER A 79 7.23 31.23 -20.83
CA SER A 79 6.48 30.00 -20.73
C SER A 79 6.12 29.90 -19.26
N THR A 80 4.84 30.09 -18.94
CA THR A 80 4.29 29.78 -17.62
C THR A 80 4.60 28.33 -17.29
N GLU A 81 5.70 28.11 -16.60
CA GLU A 81 6.06 26.84 -16.00
C GLU A 81 5.05 26.62 -14.88
N LYS A 82 3.92 25.98 -15.21
CA LYS A 82 3.17 25.24 -14.19
C LYS A 82 4.19 24.29 -13.60
N THR A 83 4.63 24.57 -12.38
CA THR A 83 5.38 23.65 -11.54
C THR A 83 4.57 22.37 -11.46
N LYS A 84 4.82 21.45 -12.39
CA LYS A 84 4.27 20.11 -12.35
C LYS A 84 5.04 19.48 -11.22
N GLU A 85 4.41 19.41 -10.04
CA GLU A 85 4.99 18.72 -8.89
C GLU A 85 5.51 17.38 -9.41
N LYS A 86 6.81 17.14 -9.20
CA LYS A 86 7.46 15.91 -9.61
C LYS A 86 6.83 14.81 -8.77
N LYS A 87 5.83 14.14 -9.36
CA LYS A 87 5.15 12.99 -8.79
C LYS A 87 6.20 11.99 -8.31
N GLU A 88 6.24 11.76 -7.01
CA GLU A 88 7.16 10.80 -6.44
C GLU A 88 6.80 9.40 -6.93
N ALA A 89 7.83 8.62 -7.26
CA ALA A 89 7.66 7.23 -7.63
C ALA A 89 7.14 6.45 -6.42
N MET A 90 6.24 5.50 -6.67
CA MET A 90 5.71 4.62 -5.64
C MET A 90 6.82 3.84 -4.93
N ASP A 91 6.85 3.91 -3.60
CA ASP A 91 7.80 3.20 -2.74
C ASP A 91 7.07 2.06 -2.00
N ILE A 92 7.23 0.84 -2.52
CA ILE A 92 6.58 -0.36 -1.97
C ILE A 92 7.11 -0.76 -0.58
N SER A 93 8.36 -0.41 -0.25
CA SER A 93 8.93 -0.71 1.06
C SER A 93 8.34 0.23 2.12
N ALA A 94 8.14 1.50 1.78
CA ALA A 94 7.43 2.44 2.64
C ALA A 94 5.98 1.99 2.89
N LEU A 95 5.28 1.53 1.84
CA LEU A 95 3.91 1.04 1.94
C LEU A 95 3.78 -0.16 2.89
N ALA A 96 4.69 -1.13 2.79
CA ALA A 96 4.73 -2.29 3.68
C ALA A 96 4.99 -1.92 5.16
N ASN A 97 5.56 -0.74 5.40
CA ASN A 97 5.78 -0.18 6.74
C ASN A 97 4.68 0.80 7.18
N GLY A 98 3.56 0.87 6.44
CA GLY A 98 2.43 1.75 6.76
C GLY A 98 2.67 3.23 6.43
N ASN A 99 3.70 3.55 5.65
CA ASN A 99 3.93 4.90 5.13
C ASN A 99 3.37 5.03 3.71
N TYR A 100 2.31 5.83 3.56
CA TYR A 100 1.57 6.00 2.30
C TYR A 100 1.92 7.29 1.54
N ALA A 101 2.96 8.02 1.96
CA ALA A 101 3.31 9.30 1.35
C ALA A 101 3.54 9.22 -0.17
N SER A 102 4.17 8.15 -0.66
CA SER A 102 4.46 7.94 -2.09
C SER A 102 3.22 7.66 -2.95
N VAL A 103 2.10 7.28 -2.33
CA VAL A 103 0.83 7.01 -3.02
C VAL A 103 -0.24 8.07 -2.76
N LYS A 104 0.09 9.12 -2.00
CA LYS A 104 -0.79 10.27 -1.76
C LYS A 104 -1.32 10.80 -3.08
N GLY A 105 -2.62 11.10 -3.08
CA GLY A 105 -3.33 11.64 -4.22
C GLY A 105 -4.60 10.88 -4.58
N THR A 106 -5.20 11.29 -5.69
CA THR A 106 -6.41 10.67 -6.22
C THR A 106 -6.06 9.72 -7.36
N TRP A 107 -6.58 8.49 -7.25
CA TRP A 107 -6.41 7.43 -8.23
C TRP A 107 -7.76 7.10 -8.84
N GLN A 108 -7.82 6.98 -10.17
CA GLN A 108 -9.06 6.74 -10.90
C GLN A 108 -8.90 5.59 -11.89
N ASP A 109 -9.91 4.72 -11.96
CA ASP A 109 -9.99 3.67 -12.98
C ASP A 109 -10.68 4.16 -14.27
N ALA A 110 -10.71 3.32 -15.30
CA ALA A 110 -11.34 3.65 -16.58
C ALA A 110 -12.87 3.89 -16.49
N SER A 111 -13.52 3.46 -15.39
CA SER A 111 -14.94 3.66 -15.14
C SER A 111 -15.24 4.93 -14.36
N GLY A 112 -14.21 5.65 -13.90
CA GLY A 112 -14.33 6.86 -13.09
C GLY A 112 -14.43 6.61 -11.59
N ASN A 113 -14.28 5.36 -11.12
CA ASN A 113 -14.20 5.06 -9.69
C ASN A 113 -12.92 5.64 -9.12
N GLN A 114 -12.95 6.11 -7.87
CA GLN A 114 -11.83 6.80 -7.25
C GLN A 114 -11.40 6.20 -5.92
N LEU A 115 -10.08 6.14 -5.72
CA LEU A 115 -9.43 5.91 -4.44
C LEU A 115 -8.64 7.16 -4.09
N VAL A 116 -8.78 7.67 -2.87
CA VAL A 116 -8.05 8.85 -2.40
C VAL A 116 -7.13 8.42 -1.29
N PHE A 117 -5.85 8.78 -1.38
CA PHE A 117 -4.85 8.49 -0.37
C PHE A 117 -4.27 9.78 0.22
N ASP A 118 -4.10 9.78 1.54
CA ASP A 118 -3.28 10.77 2.25
C ASP A 118 -2.05 10.09 2.88
N GLU A 119 -1.32 10.81 3.72
CA GLU A 119 -0.11 10.31 4.40
C GLU A 119 -0.39 9.15 5.37
N LYS A 120 -1.66 8.97 5.78
CA LYS A 120 -2.13 7.92 6.69
C LYS A 120 -2.74 6.72 5.96
N GLY A 121 -3.01 6.85 4.66
CA GLY A 121 -3.53 5.77 3.82
C GLY A 121 -4.82 6.13 3.11
N LEU A 122 -5.70 5.14 2.94
CA LEU A 122 -6.95 5.29 2.22
C LEU A 122 -7.91 6.24 2.96
N VAL A 123 -8.32 7.32 2.30
CA VAL A 123 -9.30 8.28 2.79
C VAL A 123 -10.69 7.85 2.35
N SER A 124 -11.45 7.26 3.28
CA SER A 124 -12.83 6.85 3.04
C SER A 124 -13.65 6.86 4.32
N SER A 125 -14.95 7.09 4.19
CA SER A 125 -15.91 6.99 5.31
C SER A 125 -16.49 5.60 5.49
N VAL A 126 -16.32 4.72 4.49
CA VAL A 126 -16.93 3.39 4.45
C VAL A 126 -15.93 2.28 4.23
N TYR A 127 -14.70 2.61 3.86
CA TYR A 127 -13.64 1.65 3.59
C TYR A 127 -12.42 1.91 4.46
N GLU A 128 -11.78 0.83 4.91
CA GLU A 128 -10.55 0.86 5.68
C GLU A 128 -9.52 -0.08 5.06
N LEU A 129 -8.30 0.43 4.82
CA LEU A 129 -7.18 -0.36 4.34
C LEU A 129 -6.43 -0.98 5.53
N TYR A 130 -6.36 -2.31 5.57
CA TYR A 130 -5.68 -3.07 6.62
C TYR A 130 -4.21 -3.31 6.28
N GLY A 131 -3.44 -2.23 6.13
CA GLY A 131 -2.02 -2.29 5.83
C GLY A 131 -1.71 -2.83 4.43
N ALA A 132 -0.42 -2.86 4.10
CA ALA A 132 0.10 -3.54 2.93
C ALA A 132 1.29 -4.42 3.31
N SER A 133 1.57 -5.45 2.52
CA SER A 133 2.72 -6.33 2.66
C SER A 133 3.36 -6.57 1.31
N LEU A 134 4.68 -6.72 1.28
CA LEU A 134 5.40 -7.01 0.03
C LEU A 134 4.94 -8.33 -0.55
N THR A 135 4.95 -8.42 -1.88
CA THR A 135 4.66 -9.66 -2.61
C THR A 135 5.81 -10.05 -3.53
N ASP A 136 5.75 -11.28 -4.04
CA ASP A 136 6.72 -11.80 -5.01
C ASP A 136 6.63 -11.13 -6.40
N TYR A 137 5.63 -10.27 -6.64
CA TYR A 137 5.53 -9.48 -7.87
C TYR A 137 6.40 -8.22 -7.86
N GLY A 138 7.09 -7.92 -6.75
CA GLY A 138 7.76 -6.62 -6.58
C GLY A 138 6.76 -5.49 -6.33
N THR A 139 5.67 -5.81 -5.63
CA THR A 139 4.54 -4.92 -5.32
C THR A 139 4.26 -4.95 -3.82
N ALA A 140 3.25 -4.20 -3.37
CA ALA A 140 2.69 -4.35 -2.03
C ALA A 140 1.18 -4.59 -2.10
N ALA A 141 0.65 -5.52 -1.32
CA ALA A 141 -0.76 -5.93 -1.32
C ALA A 141 -1.41 -5.73 0.04
N GLY A 142 -2.71 -5.41 0.04
CA GLY A 142 -3.52 -5.28 1.25
C GLY A 142 -4.97 -5.68 1.03
N GLY A 143 -5.73 -5.73 2.13
CA GLY A 143 -7.18 -5.88 2.11
C GLY A 143 -7.85 -4.56 2.46
N VAL A 144 -8.87 -4.18 1.70
CA VAL A 144 -9.77 -3.07 2.03
C VAL A 144 -11.10 -3.65 2.49
N TYR A 145 -11.57 -3.25 3.67
CA TYR A 145 -12.79 -3.77 4.29
C TYR A 145 -13.84 -2.68 4.46
N GLY A 146 -15.12 -3.07 4.51
CA GLY A 146 -16.25 -2.18 4.67
C GLY A 146 -17.13 -2.09 3.41
N GLY A 147 -17.85 -0.98 3.25
CA GLY A 147 -18.81 -0.78 2.17
C GLY A 147 -20.05 -1.68 2.23
N GLU A 148 -21.09 -1.34 1.46
CA GLU A 148 -22.32 -2.16 1.38
C GLU A 148 -22.10 -3.46 0.59
N SER A 149 -21.15 -3.46 -0.33
CA SER A 149 -20.78 -4.60 -1.17
C SER A 149 -19.76 -5.53 -0.52
N GLY A 150 -19.24 -5.18 0.66
CA GLY A 150 -18.07 -5.82 1.24
C GLY A 150 -16.74 -5.26 0.72
N GLY A 151 -15.65 -5.89 1.17
CA GLY A 151 -14.27 -5.49 0.89
C GLY A 151 -13.73 -5.94 -0.47
N PHE A 152 -12.49 -5.55 -0.75
CA PHE A 152 -11.75 -5.88 -1.95
C PHE A 152 -10.24 -5.98 -1.66
N LEU A 153 -9.51 -6.66 -2.54
CA LEU A 153 -8.06 -6.70 -2.55
C LEU A 153 -7.51 -5.45 -3.23
N ILE A 154 -6.42 -4.91 -2.71
CA ILE A 154 -5.68 -3.81 -3.32
C ILE A 154 -4.21 -4.21 -3.51
N GLU A 155 -3.66 -3.88 -4.67
CA GLU A 155 -2.26 -4.06 -5.00
C GLU A 155 -1.66 -2.74 -5.49
N PHE A 156 -0.49 -2.38 -4.95
CA PHE A 156 0.29 -1.22 -5.32
C PHE A 156 1.42 -1.65 -6.27
N LEU A 157 1.33 -1.26 -7.54
CA LEU A 157 2.29 -1.63 -8.58
C LEU A 157 3.14 -0.42 -8.98
N PRO A 158 4.43 -0.40 -8.65
CA PRO A 158 5.29 0.68 -9.12
C PRO A 158 5.49 0.59 -10.63
N LYS A 159 5.87 1.72 -11.22
CA LYS A 159 6.26 1.84 -12.62
C LYS A 159 7.26 0.76 -13.01
N GLY A 160 7.03 0.12 -14.14
CA GLY A 160 7.88 -0.92 -14.72
C GLY A 160 7.51 -2.35 -14.32
N VAL A 161 6.61 -2.55 -13.34
CA VAL A 161 6.22 -3.89 -12.88
C VAL A 161 5.11 -4.48 -13.75
N LYS A 162 5.44 -5.35 -14.69
CA LYS A 162 4.44 -6.13 -15.44
C LYS A 162 4.08 -7.37 -14.63
N VAL A 163 2.78 -7.58 -14.35
CA VAL A 163 2.32 -8.86 -13.80
C VAL A 163 2.21 -9.86 -14.94
N ALA A 164 2.72 -11.09 -14.71
CA ALA A 164 2.64 -12.15 -15.70
C ALA A 164 1.18 -12.55 -15.96
N ASP A 165 0.85 -12.81 -17.22
CA ASP A 165 -0.49 -13.22 -17.60
C ASP A 165 -0.77 -14.65 -17.10
N LYS A 166 -2.03 -14.90 -16.72
CA LYS A 166 -2.56 -16.18 -16.26
C LYS A 166 -3.83 -16.52 -17.05
N GLU A 167 -4.43 -17.67 -16.79
CA GLU A 167 -5.67 -18.12 -17.45
C GLU A 167 -6.80 -17.07 -17.34
N ASN A 168 -7.02 -16.50 -16.15
CA ASN A 168 -8.12 -15.60 -15.86
C ASN A 168 -7.69 -14.15 -15.59
N PHE A 169 -6.43 -13.82 -15.92
CA PHE A 169 -5.87 -12.50 -15.68
C PHE A 169 -4.88 -12.12 -16.77
N THR A 170 -5.02 -10.92 -17.33
CA THR A 170 -4.04 -10.34 -18.24
C THR A 170 -3.76 -8.92 -17.79
N ASP A 171 -2.48 -8.60 -17.58
CA ASP A 171 -2.09 -7.23 -17.24
C ASP A 171 -1.94 -6.41 -18.54
N ASN A 172 -3.03 -5.79 -18.96
CA ASN A 172 -3.10 -4.87 -20.11
C ASN A 172 -2.89 -3.39 -19.71
N SER A 173 -2.37 -3.14 -18.51
CA SER A 173 -2.20 -1.78 -17.98
C SER A 173 -0.97 -1.08 -18.55
N ASP A 174 -0.90 0.25 -18.39
CA ASP A 174 0.27 1.04 -18.73
C ASP A 174 1.37 0.87 -17.68
N VAL A 175 2.27 -0.09 -17.92
CA VAL A 175 3.45 -0.35 -17.09
C VAL A 175 4.41 0.85 -17.01
N GLY A 176 4.28 1.85 -17.88
CA GLY A 176 5.04 3.09 -17.83
C GLY A 176 4.66 4.01 -16.66
N GLN A 177 3.61 3.66 -15.92
CA GLN A 177 3.07 4.40 -14.79
C GLN A 177 2.98 3.55 -13.52
N ASP A 178 3.03 4.22 -12.37
CA ASP A 178 2.56 3.63 -11.13
C ASP A 178 1.06 3.34 -11.27
N ARG A 179 0.62 2.21 -10.75
CA ARG A 179 -0.75 1.71 -10.84
C ARG A 179 -1.20 1.20 -9.48
N ILE A 180 -2.51 1.28 -9.24
CA ILE A 180 -3.16 0.51 -8.20
C ILE A 180 -4.08 -0.49 -8.89
N TRP A 181 -4.00 -1.76 -8.53
CA TRP A 181 -4.98 -2.74 -8.94
C TRP A 181 -5.95 -3.01 -7.80
N THR A 182 -7.24 -3.14 -8.11
CA THR A 182 -8.22 -3.68 -7.16
C THR A 182 -8.96 -4.85 -7.78
N GLY A 183 -9.24 -5.86 -6.97
CA GLY A 183 -10.05 -7.00 -7.37
C GLY A 183 -10.73 -7.67 -6.20
N VAL A 184 -11.49 -8.71 -6.50
CA VAL A 184 -12.13 -9.57 -5.50
C VAL A 184 -11.48 -10.96 -5.55
N GLY A 185 -11.76 -11.78 -4.54
CA GLY A 185 -11.23 -13.14 -4.45
C GLY A 185 -10.29 -13.33 -3.27
N LEU A 186 -9.56 -14.45 -3.28
CA LEU A 186 -8.63 -14.82 -2.20
C LEU A 186 -7.21 -14.29 -2.43
N ASN A 187 -6.77 -14.21 -3.69
CA ASN A 187 -5.42 -13.75 -4.04
C ASN A 187 -5.49 -12.67 -5.13
N SER A 188 -4.51 -11.77 -5.12
CA SER A 188 -4.33 -10.80 -6.19
C SER A 188 -4.08 -11.50 -7.53
N PHE A 189 -4.72 -11.00 -8.58
CA PHE A 189 -4.51 -11.44 -9.96
C PHE A 189 -4.90 -12.90 -10.25
N ASP A 190 -5.77 -13.51 -9.45
CA ASP A 190 -6.43 -14.78 -9.83
C ASP A 190 -7.62 -14.56 -10.77
N GLU A 191 -8.19 -13.35 -10.74
CA GLU A 191 -9.26 -12.89 -11.61
C GLU A 191 -8.95 -11.48 -12.14
N GLN A 192 -9.65 -11.06 -13.20
CA GLN A 192 -9.53 -9.72 -13.72
C GLN A 192 -10.05 -8.69 -12.70
N GLY A 193 -9.24 -7.66 -12.47
CA GLY A 193 -9.61 -6.50 -11.66
C GLY A 193 -9.48 -5.20 -12.44
N SER A 194 -9.54 -4.09 -11.72
CA SER A 194 -9.47 -2.75 -12.28
C SER A 194 -8.14 -2.09 -11.93
N PHE A 195 -7.51 -1.46 -12.91
CA PHE A 195 -6.32 -0.64 -12.71
C PHE A 195 -6.71 0.82 -12.59
N TYR A 196 -6.13 1.48 -11.59
CA TYR A 196 -6.28 2.89 -11.30
C TYR A 196 -4.96 3.60 -11.56
N TYR A 197 -5.07 4.81 -12.09
CA TYR A 197 -3.96 5.72 -12.35
C TYR A 197 -4.19 7.00 -11.59
N ARG A 198 -3.10 7.63 -11.13
CA ARG A 198 -3.21 8.87 -10.36
C ARG A 198 -3.50 10.07 -11.28
N VAL A 199 -4.52 10.85 -10.95
CA VAL A 199 -5.15 11.88 -11.81
C VAL A 199 -4.94 13.34 -11.36
N ASP A 200 -4.22 13.55 -10.27
CA ASP A 200 -3.77 14.88 -9.83
C ASP A 200 -2.45 15.33 -10.47
#